data_AF-A0A485L3Z5-F1
#
_entry.id   AF-A0A485L3Z5-F1
#
_cell.length_a   1.000
_cell.length_b   1.000
_cell.length_c   1.000
_cell.angle_alpha   90.00
_cell.angle_beta   90.00
_cell.angle_gamma   90.00
#
_symmetry.space_group_name_H-M   'P 1'
#
loop_
_entity.id
_entity.type
_entity.pdbx_description
1 polymer ?
#
loop_
_entity_poly.entity_id
_entity_poly.type
_entity_poly.pdbx_seq_one_letter_code
_entity_poly.pdbx_strand_id
1 'polypeptide(L)'
;MQLSQAAFTKRFCECEGPLFSKKYLRPHRTNGSKVLRCFPHCCPDHSESPFCASSLAVAITGSLDLLQQCVVLFHFEASYEPAIACGDVLVEETVEASLRTEKNPRGEWIPTQAVSIENDHVIYEYNAESQGGWNYRWLGGSSTQQRRCWHCIKVTQ
;
A
#
# COMPACT_ATOMS: atom_id res chain seq x y z
N MET A 1 16.94 -19.54 7.26
CA MET A 1 15.71 -18.72 7.23
C MET A 1 15.39 -18.50 5.76
N GLN A 2 14.33 -19.10 5.26
CA GLN A 2 13.97 -19.01 3.84
C GLN A 2 13.45 -17.60 3.57
N LEU A 3 14.01 -16.91 2.58
CA LEU A 3 13.56 -15.57 2.20
C LEU A 3 12.12 -15.68 1.72
N SER A 4 11.21 -15.02 2.43
CA SER A 4 9.83 -14.90 1.99
C SER A 4 9.78 -14.05 0.73
N GLN A 5 9.09 -14.53 -0.30
CA GLN A 5 8.86 -13.76 -1.51
C GLN A 5 7.50 -13.06 -1.42
N ALA A 6 7.46 -11.79 -1.80
CA ALA A 6 6.24 -11.01 -1.87
C ALA A 6 5.81 -10.80 -3.33
N ALA A 7 4.54 -11.04 -3.63
CA ALA A 7 3.94 -10.77 -4.94
C ALA A 7 2.66 -9.95 -4.79
N PHE A 8 2.66 -8.73 -5.32
CA PHE A 8 1.48 -7.86 -5.29
C PHE A 8 0.46 -8.27 -6.36
N THR A 9 -0.83 -8.14 -6.02
CA THR A 9 -1.94 -8.37 -6.94
C THR A 9 -3.06 -7.36 -6.70
N LYS A 10 -3.81 -7.00 -7.75
CA LYS A 10 -5.10 -6.30 -7.60
C LYS A 10 -6.18 -7.37 -7.50
N ARG A 11 -7.04 -7.28 -6.49
CA ARG A 11 -8.16 -8.22 -6.34
C ARG A 11 -9.16 -8.04 -7.48
N PHE A 12 -9.76 -9.14 -7.92
CA PHE A 12 -10.81 -9.18 -8.95
C PHE A 12 -10.38 -8.44 -10.23
N CYS A 13 -9.16 -8.72 -10.70
CA CYS A 13 -8.57 -8.10 -11.87
C CYS A 13 -8.00 -9.15 -12.81
N GLU A 14 -8.46 -9.14 -14.06
CA GLU A 14 -8.07 -10.12 -15.08
C GLU A 14 -7.42 -9.47 -16.31
N CYS A 15 -7.09 -8.18 -16.26
CA CYS A 15 -6.41 -7.54 -17.37
C CYS A 15 -4.94 -7.95 -17.47
N GLU A 16 -4.40 -7.84 -18.68
CA GLU A 16 -2.98 -8.03 -18.98
C GLU A 16 -2.16 -6.75 -18.75
N GLY A 17 -2.79 -5.69 -18.21
CA GLY A 17 -2.15 -4.41 -17.95
C GLY A 17 -1.14 -4.49 -16.79
N PRO A 18 -0.18 -3.56 -16.71
CA PRO A 18 0.73 -3.51 -15.58
C PRO A 18 -0.02 -3.25 -14.28
N LEU A 19 0.34 -3.96 -13.21
CA LEU A 19 -0.30 -3.79 -11.91
C LEU A 19 -0.23 -2.34 -11.42
N PHE A 20 0.94 -1.71 -11.55
CA PHE A 20 1.16 -0.31 -11.16
C PHE A 20 1.43 0.57 -12.37
N SER A 21 0.84 1.77 -12.36
CA SER A 21 1.20 2.86 -13.26
C SER A 21 2.41 3.64 -12.76
N LYS A 22 3.16 4.24 -13.70
CA LYS A 22 4.23 5.21 -13.40
C LYS A 22 3.71 6.54 -12.88
N LYS A 23 2.43 6.86 -13.11
CA LYS A 23 1.81 8.14 -12.74
C LYS A 23 0.37 7.94 -12.28
N TYR A 24 0.01 8.61 -11.20
CA TYR A 24 -1.34 8.62 -10.64
C TYR A 24 -1.86 10.04 -10.47
N LEU A 25 -3.18 10.21 -10.65
CA LEU A 25 -3.86 11.47 -10.35
C LEU A 25 -4.04 11.62 -8.84
N ARG A 26 -4.01 12.87 -8.36
CA ARG A 26 -4.05 13.20 -6.93
C ARG A 26 -5.09 14.27 -6.63
N PRO A 27 -6.40 13.96 -6.77
CA PRO A 27 -7.46 14.90 -6.46
C PRO A 27 -7.44 15.29 -4.98
N HIS A 28 -7.94 16.49 -4.69
CA HIS A 28 -8.14 16.97 -3.34
C HIS A 28 -9.52 16.54 -2.85
N ARG A 29 -9.63 16.25 -1.55
CA ARG A 29 -10.91 16.11 -0.85
C ARG A 29 -11.29 17.42 -0.19
N THR A 30 -12.57 17.57 0.12
CA THR A 30 -13.13 18.74 0.83
C THR A 30 -12.48 18.99 2.19
N ASN A 31 -11.92 17.97 2.82
CA ASN A 31 -11.15 18.09 4.08
C ASN A 31 -9.66 18.43 3.87
N GLY A 32 -9.25 18.80 2.65
CA GLY A 32 -7.87 19.13 2.30
C GLY A 32 -6.93 17.92 2.15
N SER A 33 -7.40 16.68 2.32
CA SER A 33 -6.58 15.49 2.07
C SER A 33 -6.41 15.24 0.56
N LYS A 34 -5.35 14.48 0.21
CA LYS A 34 -5.12 13.98 -1.15
C LYS A 34 -5.19 12.47 -1.15
N VAL A 35 -5.75 11.93 -2.22
CA VAL A 35 -5.84 10.48 -2.44
C VAL A 35 -5.25 10.12 -3.79
N LEU A 36 -4.64 8.94 -3.89
CA LEU A 36 -4.25 8.39 -5.19
C LEU A 36 -5.51 7.88 -5.88
N ARG A 37 -5.79 8.45 -7.06
CA ARG A 37 -6.88 8.05 -7.92
C ARG A 37 -6.39 6.92 -8.83
N CYS A 38 -7.14 5.83 -8.86
CA CYS A 38 -6.94 4.66 -9.70
C CYS A 38 -5.63 3.93 -9.39
N PHE A 39 -5.30 3.84 -8.10
CA PHE A 39 -4.23 2.98 -7.61
C PHE A 39 -4.83 1.62 -7.19
N PRO A 40 -4.19 0.49 -7.56
CA PRO A 40 -2.97 0.38 -8.36
C PRO A 40 -3.21 0.58 -9.88
N HIS A 41 -4.44 0.33 -10.35
CA HIS A 41 -5.00 0.78 -11.64
C HIS A 41 -6.53 0.56 -11.64
N CYS A 42 -7.25 1.12 -12.61
CA CYS A 42 -8.65 0.77 -12.87
C CYS A 42 -8.76 -0.25 -13.98
N CYS A 43 -9.60 -1.27 -13.77
CA CYS A 43 -9.90 -2.31 -14.74
C CYS A 43 -11.27 -2.92 -14.40
N PRO A 44 -12.08 -3.32 -15.40
CA PRO A 44 -11.87 -3.10 -16.84
C PRO A 44 -12.12 -1.65 -17.24
N ASP A 45 -13.05 -0.97 -16.56
CA ASP A 45 -13.43 0.40 -16.85
C ASP A 45 -12.99 1.37 -15.76
N HIS A 46 -12.66 2.58 -16.20
CA HIS A 46 -12.43 3.69 -15.31
C HIS A 46 -13.75 4.21 -14.76
N SER A 47 -13.87 4.27 -13.43
CA SER A 47 -14.99 4.96 -12.80
C SER A 47 -14.84 6.49 -12.98
N GLU A 48 -15.87 7.14 -13.50
CA GLU A 48 -16.01 8.60 -13.57
C GLU A 48 -16.02 9.27 -12.18
N SER A 49 -16.22 8.49 -11.10
CA SER A 49 -16.02 8.99 -9.74
C SER A 49 -14.64 9.66 -9.59
N PRO A 50 -14.56 10.82 -8.93
CA PRO A 50 -13.28 11.46 -8.62
C PRO A 50 -12.41 10.60 -7.69
N PHE A 51 -12.95 9.54 -7.08
CA PHE A 51 -12.29 8.69 -6.10
C PHE A 51 -12.30 7.20 -6.48
N CYS A 52 -11.86 6.82 -7.70
CA CYS A 52 -11.54 5.40 -7.97
C CYS A 52 -10.46 4.93 -6.99
N ALA A 53 -10.80 3.95 -6.16
CA ALA A 53 -9.89 3.21 -5.31
C ALA A 53 -10.12 1.73 -5.56
N SER A 54 -9.06 0.95 -5.59
CA SER A 54 -9.17 -0.51 -5.66
C SER A 54 -8.26 -1.12 -4.60
N SER A 55 -8.68 -2.25 -4.05
CA SER A 55 -7.88 -3.00 -3.10
C SER A 55 -6.57 -3.49 -3.71
N LEU A 56 -5.53 -3.53 -2.89
CA LEU A 56 -4.25 -4.16 -3.22
C LEU A 56 -4.03 -5.31 -2.24
N ALA A 57 -3.62 -6.44 -2.79
CA ALA A 57 -3.22 -7.59 -2.01
C ALA A 57 -1.74 -7.93 -2.26
N VAL A 58 -1.15 -8.66 -1.31
CA VAL A 58 0.17 -9.25 -1.43
C VAL A 58 0.10 -10.70 -1.00
N ALA A 59 0.64 -11.59 -1.82
CA ALA A 59 0.92 -12.96 -1.43
C ALA A 59 2.34 -13.00 -0.82
N ILE A 60 2.47 -13.54 0.38
CA ILE A 60 3.76 -13.78 1.01
C ILE A 60 3.98 -15.28 1.14
N THR A 61 4.95 -15.80 0.39
CA THR A 61 5.36 -17.20 0.46
C THR A 61 6.31 -17.40 1.63
N GLY A 62 6.10 -18.44 2.44
CA GLY A 62 6.95 -18.69 3.60
C GLY A 62 6.42 -19.79 4.52
N SER A 63 7.04 -19.93 5.70
CA SER A 63 6.53 -20.83 6.74
C SER A 63 5.19 -20.30 7.26
N LEU A 64 4.12 -21.09 7.14
CA LEU A 64 2.79 -20.67 7.59
C LEU A 64 2.76 -20.36 9.09
N ASP A 65 3.46 -21.15 9.91
CA ASP A 65 3.56 -20.91 11.35
C ASP A 65 4.19 -19.54 11.66
N LEU A 66 5.16 -19.11 10.85
CA LEU A 66 5.78 -17.79 10.97
C LEU A 66 4.81 -16.69 10.50
N LEU A 67 4.22 -16.86 9.31
CA LEU A 67 3.35 -15.86 8.70
C LEU A 67 2.11 -15.56 9.55
N GLN A 68 1.60 -16.57 10.27
CA GLN A 68 0.50 -16.41 11.22
C GLN A 68 0.88 -15.61 12.47
N GLN A 69 2.18 -15.45 12.76
CA GLN A 69 2.70 -14.65 13.88
C GLN A 69 3.21 -13.27 13.43
N CYS A 70 3.20 -12.98 12.14
CA CYS A 70 3.67 -11.72 11.57
C CYS A 70 2.53 -10.71 11.37
N VAL A 71 2.90 -9.42 11.41
CA VAL A 71 2.03 -8.33 10.97
C VAL A 71 2.53 -7.84 9.62
N VAL A 72 1.63 -7.84 8.63
CA VAL A 72 1.98 -7.39 7.28
C VAL A 72 1.45 -5.98 7.07
N LEU A 73 2.36 -5.06 6.77
CA LEU A 73 2.04 -3.64 6.55
C LEU A 73 2.49 -3.24 5.15
N PHE A 74 1.68 -2.40 4.48
CA PHE A 74 2.18 -1.65 3.33
C PHE A 74 2.81 -0.34 3.78
N HIS A 75 3.88 0.06 3.11
CA HIS A 75 4.57 1.31 3.38
C HIS A 75 4.82 2.07 2.07
N PHE A 76 4.46 3.36 2.04
CA PHE A 76 4.80 4.24 0.92
C PHE A 76 6.10 4.99 1.23
N GLU A 77 7.12 4.77 0.41
CA GLU A 77 8.39 5.49 0.49
C GLU A 77 8.50 6.50 -0.64
N ALA A 78 9.12 7.66 -0.38
CA ALA A 78 9.60 8.54 -1.44
C ALA A 78 11.06 8.22 -1.79
N SER A 79 11.43 8.32 -3.06
CA SER A 79 12.75 7.91 -3.55
C SER A 79 13.94 8.73 -3.03
N TYR A 80 13.69 9.82 -2.30
CA TYR A 80 14.73 10.61 -1.64
C TYR A 80 14.93 10.18 -0.17
N GLU A 81 14.10 9.29 0.34
CA GLU A 81 14.20 8.76 1.69
C GLU A 81 15.06 7.51 1.71
N PRO A 82 15.70 7.20 2.86
CA PRO A 82 16.34 5.91 3.05
C PRO A 82 15.31 4.79 2.80
N ALA A 83 15.65 3.91 1.86
CA ALA A 83 14.83 2.76 1.53
C ALA A 83 14.91 1.72 2.65
N ILE A 84 13.77 1.22 3.12
CA ILE A 84 13.72 0.09 4.05
C ILE A 84 13.91 -1.21 3.25
N ALA A 85 14.95 -1.96 3.56
CA ALA A 85 15.25 -3.24 2.95
C ALA A 85 14.64 -4.40 3.75
N CYS A 86 14.44 -5.54 3.08
CA CYS A 86 14.04 -6.76 3.78
C CYS A 86 15.13 -7.17 4.77
N GLY A 87 14.74 -7.42 6.02
CA GLY A 87 15.66 -7.74 7.12
C GLY A 87 16.10 -6.53 7.96
N ASP A 88 15.70 -5.31 7.58
CA ASP A 88 15.90 -4.14 8.43
C ASP A 88 15.10 -4.28 9.74
N VAL A 89 15.71 -3.86 10.84
CA VAL A 89 15.07 -3.82 12.15
C VAL A 89 14.51 -2.42 12.39
N LEU A 90 13.20 -2.33 12.58
CA LEU A 90 12.50 -1.08 12.84
C LEU A 90 12.14 -0.97 14.33
N VAL A 91 12.13 0.25 14.85
CA VAL A 91 11.64 0.53 16.21
C VAL A 91 10.12 0.50 16.19
N GLU A 92 9.51 -0.36 17.00
CA GLU A 92 8.05 -0.56 17.09
C GLU A 92 7.31 0.77 17.28
N GLU A 93 7.75 1.60 18.24
CA GLU A 93 7.15 2.91 18.52
C GLU A 93 7.10 3.83 17.29
N THR A 94 8.09 3.73 16.38
CA THR A 94 8.12 4.54 15.15
C THR A 94 7.08 4.05 14.15
N VAL A 95 6.88 2.74 14.06
CA VAL A 95 5.83 2.13 13.23
C VAL A 95 4.45 2.49 13.79
N GLU A 96 4.25 2.33 15.09
CA GLU A 96 2.98 2.64 15.77
C GLU A 96 2.60 4.12 15.67
N ALA A 97 3.55 5.03 15.88
CA ALA A 97 3.30 6.47 15.80
C ALA A 97 2.83 6.93 14.41
N SER A 98 3.19 6.19 13.37
CA SER A 98 2.81 6.46 11.97
C SER A 98 1.88 5.38 11.41
N LEU A 99 1.22 4.59 12.27
CA LEU A 99 0.25 3.58 11.83
C LEU A 99 -1.04 4.25 11.34
N ARG A 100 -1.55 3.77 10.21
CA ARG A 100 -2.81 4.24 9.66
C ARG A 100 -3.99 3.72 10.46
N THR A 101 -4.79 4.65 10.95
CA THR A 101 -6.02 4.39 11.70
C THR A 101 -7.08 5.42 11.31
N GLU A 102 -8.31 5.27 11.80
CA GLU A 102 -9.35 6.30 11.62
C GLU A 102 -8.93 7.66 12.18
N LYS A 103 -8.20 7.67 13.30
CA LYS A 103 -7.66 8.88 13.95
C LYS A 103 -6.40 9.41 13.25
N ASN A 104 -5.66 8.54 12.56
CA ASN A 104 -4.49 8.88 11.76
C ASN A 104 -4.64 8.39 10.31
N PRO A 105 -5.52 9.00 9.50
CA PRO A 105 -5.81 8.53 8.14
C PRO A 105 -4.63 8.72 7.18
N ARG A 106 -3.56 9.42 7.61
CA ARG A 106 -2.35 9.70 6.83
C ARG A 106 -1.14 8.90 7.29
N GLY A 107 -1.29 8.00 8.27
CA GLY A 107 -0.22 7.12 8.71
C GLY A 107 0.44 6.40 7.55
N GLU A 108 1.76 6.29 7.58
CA GLU A 108 2.60 5.76 6.50
C GLU A 108 2.52 4.25 6.41
N TRP A 109 2.32 3.60 7.56
CA TRP A 109 2.16 2.17 7.70
C TRP A 109 0.69 1.81 7.57
N ILE A 110 0.37 1.06 6.53
CA ILE A 110 -1.00 0.72 6.15
C ILE A 110 -1.26 -0.72 6.58
N PRO A 111 -2.16 -0.96 7.55
CA PRO A 111 -2.46 -2.31 7.99
C PRO A 111 -3.15 -3.11 6.89
N THR A 112 -2.75 -4.37 6.76
CA THR A 112 -3.41 -5.34 5.89
C THR A 112 -4.10 -6.42 6.73
N GLN A 113 -5.01 -7.17 6.12
CA GLN A 113 -5.68 -8.30 6.76
C GLN A 113 -5.40 -9.58 5.98
N ALA A 114 -5.14 -10.69 6.66
CA ALA A 114 -5.06 -11.99 6.02
C ALA A 114 -6.45 -12.38 5.48
N VAL A 115 -6.55 -12.60 4.16
CA VAL A 115 -7.80 -12.92 3.47
C VAL A 115 -7.83 -14.32 2.86
N SER A 116 -6.65 -14.95 2.70
CA SER A 116 -6.53 -16.37 2.33
C SER A 116 -5.26 -16.97 2.93
N ILE A 117 -5.33 -18.22 3.38
CA ILE A 117 -4.19 -19.01 3.81
C ILE A 117 -4.12 -20.21 2.88
N GLU A 118 -3.07 -20.25 2.05
CA GLU A 118 -2.80 -21.34 1.12
C GLU A 118 -1.68 -22.23 1.65
N ASN A 119 -1.38 -23.34 0.99
CA ASN A 119 -0.40 -24.31 1.48
C ASN A 119 1.03 -23.77 1.59
N ASP A 120 1.40 -22.79 0.76
CA ASP A 120 2.76 -22.24 0.66
C ASP A 120 2.83 -20.72 0.86
N HIS A 121 1.69 -20.04 0.97
CA HIS A 121 1.64 -18.59 1.13
C HIS A 121 0.39 -18.11 1.87
N VAL A 122 0.44 -16.89 2.38
CA VAL A 122 -0.72 -16.17 2.93
C VAL A 122 -0.96 -14.92 2.09
N ILE A 123 -2.23 -14.64 1.78
CA ILE A 123 -2.64 -13.44 1.05
C ILE A 123 -3.14 -12.41 2.05
N TYR A 124 -2.51 -11.24 2.03
CA TYR A 124 -2.91 -10.09 2.84
C TYR A 124 -3.44 -8.96 1.96
N GLU A 125 -4.50 -8.28 2.41
CA GLU A 125 -5.19 -7.24 1.64
C GLU A 125 -5.37 -5.94 2.43
N TYR A 126 -5.21 -4.81 1.74
CA TYR A 126 -5.79 -3.54 2.15
C TYR A 126 -7.01 -3.21 1.29
N ASN A 127 -8.19 -3.23 1.90
CA ASN A 127 -9.45 -2.92 1.22
C ASN A 127 -9.67 -1.41 1.11
N ALA A 128 -9.03 -0.80 0.11
CA ALA A 128 -9.06 0.65 -0.09
C ALA A 128 -10.48 1.19 -0.35
N GLU A 129 -11.39 0.39 -0.91
CA GLU A 129 -12.78 0.81 -1.16
C GLU A 129 -13.52 1.06 0.16
N SER A 130 -13.40 0.14 1.11
CA SER A 130 -13.98 0.29 2.45
C SER A 130 -13.27 1.33 3.32
N GLN A 131 -11.98 1.55 3.08
CA GLN A 131 -11.12 2.44 3.90
C GLN A 131 -11.06 3.89 3.36
N GLY A 132 -11.92 4.23 2.41
CA GLY A 132 -11.96 5.58 1.86
C GLY A 132 -10.75 5.94 1.00
N GLY A 133 -10.08 4.96 0.39
CA GLY A 133 -9.09 5.10 -0.66
C GLY A 133 -7.63 5.23 -0.19
N TRP A 134 -6.76 5.42 -1.17
CA TRP A 134 -5.31 5.48 -0.97
C TRP A 134 -4.86 6.87 -0.54
N ASN A 135 -5.04 7.18 0.75
CA ASN A 135 -4.44 8.34 1.38
C ASN A 135 -2.92 8.16 1.48
N TYR A 136 -2.19 9.27 1.44
CA TYR A 136 -0.74 9.28 1.62
C TYR A 136 -0.33 10.59 2.31
N ARG A 137 0.85 10.59 2.93
CA ARG A 137 1.28 11.65 3.85
C ARG A 137 1.59 13.01 3.20
N TRP A 138 1.94 13.06 1.92
CA TRP A 138 2.45 14.28 1.29
C TRP A 138 1.34 15.26 0.91
N LEU A 139 1.35 16.44 1.54
CA LEU A 139 0.36 17.49 1.36
C LEU A 139 0.46 18.22 0.02
N GLY A 140 -0.67 18.78 -0.42
CA GLY A 140 -0.74 19.64 -1.60
C GLY A 140 -0.04 20.97 -1.40
N GLY A 141 1.21 21.04 -1.83
CA GLY A 141 2.07 22.21 -1.62
C GLY A 141 3.53 21.82 -1.50
N SER A 142 3.82 20.52 -1.37
CA SER A 142 5.16 20.02 -1.24
C SER A 142 6.12 20.45 -2.34
N SER A 143 7.38 20.61 -1.91
CA SER A 143 8.52 21.11 -2.68
C SER A 143 8.63 20.46 -4.06
N THR A 144 9.29 21.15 -4.99
CA THR A 144 9.59 20.63 -6.34
C THR A 144 10.19 19.22 -6.30
N GLN A 145 10.93 18.89 -5.23
CA GLN A 145 11.51 17.58 -4.97
C GLN A 145 10.45 16.48 -4.82
N GLN A 146 9.42 16.69 -4.00
CA GLN A 146 8.35 15.68 -3.79
C GLN A 146 7.47 15.47 -5.03
N ARG A 147 7.42 16.43 -5.95
CA ARG A 147 6.69 16.29 -7.21
C ARG A 147 7.46 15.49 -8.26
N ARG A 148 8.78 15.38 -8.10
CA ARG A 148 9.70 14.77 -9.05
C ARG A 148 10.25 13.42 -8.59
N CYS A 149 10.07 13.06 -7.32
CA CYS A 149 10.49 11.76 -6.80
C CYS A 149 9.52 10.65 -7.16
N TRP A 150 10.06 9.43 -7.26
CA TRP A 150 9.27 8.22 -7.36
C TRP A 150 8.73 7.87 -5.97
N HIS A 151 7.53 7.29 -5.94
CA HIS A 151 6.98 6.73 -4.71
C HIS A 151 6.77 5.25 -4.93
N CYS A 152 7.23 4.43 -3.98
CA CYS A 152 7.17 2.98 -4.06
C CYS A 152 6.30 2.47 -2.91
N ILE A 153 5.48 1.46 -3.19
CA ILE A 153 4.83 0.68 -2.14
C ILE A 153 5.71 -0.53 -1.84
N LYS A 154 5.96 -0.77 -0.56
CA LYS A 154 6.66 -1.97 -0.07
C LYS A 154 5.79 -2.72 0.91
N VAL A 155 6.11 -3.98 1.09
CA VAL A 155 5.57 -4.81 2.17
C VAL A 155 6.68 -5.09 3.17
N THR A 156 6.36 -4.93 4.45
CA THR A 156 7.19 -5.37 5.57
C THR A 156 6.38 -6.37 6.38
N GLN A 157 7.06 -7.40 6.88
CA GLN A 157 6.50 -8.51 7.67
C GLN A 157 7.19 -8.59 9.02
#